data_AF-A0A7Y5X9P5-F1
#
_entry.id   AF-A0A7Y5X9P5-F1
#
_cell.length_a   1.000
_cell.length_b   1.000
_cell.length_c   1.000
_cell.angle_alpha   90.00
_cell.angle_beta   90.00
_cell.angle_gamma   90.00
#
_symmetry.space_group_name_H-M   'P 1'
#
loop_
_entity.id
_entity.type
_entity.pdbx_description
1 polymer ?
#
loop_
_entity_poly.entity_id
_entity_poly.type
_entity_poly.pdbx_seq_one_letter_code
_entity_poly.pdbx_strand_id
1 'polypeptide(L)' 'MDQEFAGMAERLVTEFPDIPAQQVMATVCRCSDECDHASSYFVEAAARATLLHP' A
#
# COMPACT_ATOMS: atom_id res chain seq x y z
N MET A 1 3.43 10.65 -6.83
CA MET A 1 3.01 9.88 -5.65
C MET A 1 3.06 10.84 -4.48
N ASP A 2 1.92 11.11 -3.82
CA ASP A 2 1.90 12.01 -2.67
C ASP A 2 2.85 11.51 -1.58
N GLN A 3 3.49 12.44 -0.85
CA GLN A 3 4.39 12.12 0.26
C GLN A 3 3.76 11.17 1.29
N GLU A 4 2.43 11.23 1.44
CA GLU A 4 1.66 10.39 2.35
C GLU A 4 1.66 8.91 1.93
N PHE A 5 1.48 8.61 0.64
CA PHE A 5 1.49 7.23 0.13
C PHE A 5 2.90 6.64 0.06
N ALA A 6 3.93 7.48 -0.15
CA ALA A 6 5.31 7.05 -0.07
C ALA A 6 5.68 6.58 1.35
N GLY A 7 5.35 7.37 2.38
CA GLY A 7 5.57 6.98 3.77
C GLY A 7 4.73 5.75 4.20
N MET A 8 3.53 5.58 3.62
CA MET A 8 2.73 4.37 3.82
C MET A 8 3.41 3.13 3.22
N ALA A 9 3.88 3.21 1.98
CA ALA A 9 4.55 2.09 1.32
C ALA A 9 5.82 1.66 2.08
N GLU A 10 6.64 2.59 2.57
CA GLU A 10 7.83 2.28 3.36
C GLU A 10 7.50 1.50 4.66
N ARG A 11 6.43 1.90 5.36
CA ARG A 11 5.95 1.17 6.55
C ARG A 11 5.50 -0.24 6.20
N LEU A 12 4.72 -0.39 5.12
CA LEU A 12 4.23 -1.70 4.68
C LEU A 12 5.36 -2.62 4.20
N VAL A 13 6.40 -2.08 3.57
CA VAL A 13 7.60 -2.87 3.20
C VAL A 13 8.30 -3.43 4.44
N THR A 14 8.33 -2.67 5.54
CA THR A 14 8.92 -3.13 6.80
C THR A 14 8.03 -4.17 7.49
N GLU A 15 6.71 -4.06 7.36
CA GLU A 15 5.73 -4.95 7.98
C GLU A 15 5.54 -6.28 7.24
N PHE A 16 5.75 -6.29 5.92
CA PHE A 16 5.67 -7.47 5.07
C PHE A 16 7.04 -7.83 4.49
N PRO A 17 8.03 -8.23 5.32
CA PRO A 17 9.40 -8.46 4.88
C PRO A 17 9.53 -9.64 3.90
N ASP A 18 8.57 -10.56 3.92
CA ASP A 18 8.52 -11.72 3.02
C ASP A 18 7.99 -11.37 1.61
N ILE A 19 7.45 -10.16 1.42
CA ILE A 19 6.92 -9.68 0.14
C ILE A 19 7.94 -8.74 -0.49
N PRO A 20 8.26 -8.89 -1.79
CA PRO A 20 9.14 -7.95 -2.49
C PRO A 20 8.64 -6.51 -2.37
N ALA A 21 9.52 -5.59 -2.00
CA ALA A 21 9.16 -4.18 -1.81
C ALA A 21 8.46 -3.56 -3.04
N GLN A 22 8.88 -3.96 -4.25
CA GLN A 22 8.24 -3.54 -5.51
C GLN A 22 6.76 -3.95 -5.59
N GLN A 23 6.41 -5.13 -5.09
CA GLN A 23 5.04 -5.63 -5.06
C GLN A 23 4.20 -4.88 -4.02
N VAL A 24 4.77 -4.56 -2.85
CA VAL A 24 4.12 -3.71 -1.83
C VAL A 24 3.81 -2.33 -2.40
N MET A 25 4.80 -1.68 -3.03
CA MET A 25 4.62 -0.37 -3.65
C MET A 25 3.58 -0.39 -4.76
N ALA A 26 3.61 -1.40 -5.64
CA ALA A 26 2.62 -1.56 -6.69
C ALA A 26 1.20 -1.75 -6.14
N THR A 27 1.08 -2.48 -5.03
CA THR A 27 -0.21 -2.69 -4.34
C THR A 27 -0.77 -1.39 -3.78
N VAL A 28 0.08 -0.57 -3.12
CA VAL A 28 -0.34 0.74 -2.61
C VAL A 28 -0.77 1.67 -3.74
N CYS A 29 -0.01 1.73 -4.85
CA CYS A 29 -0.41 2.52 -6.03
C CYS A 29 -1.78 2.08 -6.55
N ARG A 30 -1.97 0.77 -6.76
CA ARG A 30 -3.23 0.23 -7.28
C ARG A 30 -4.39 0.54 -6.35
N CYS A 31 -4.24 0.34 -5.04
CA CYS A 31 -5.28 0.65 -4.07
C CYS A 31 -5.59 2.16 -4.02
N SER A 32 -4.60 3.04 -4.20
CA SER A 32 -4.81 4.49 -4.29
C SER A 32 -5.64 4.88 -5.52
N ASP A 33 -5.36 4.26 -6.67
CA ASP A 33 -6.09 4.50 -7.91
C ASP A 33 -7.52 3.95 -7.83
N GLU A 34 -7.70 2.72 -7.32
CA GLU A 34 -9.01 2.08 -7.16
C GLU A 34 -9.91 2.78 -6.14
N CYS A 35 -9.31 3.42 -5.12
CA CYS A 35 -10.07 4.14 -4.11
C CYS A 35 -10.38 5.61 -4.49
N ASP A 36 -10.08 6.04 -5.73
CA ASP A 36 -10.32 7.42 -6.20
C ASP A 36 -9.79 8.49 -5.22
N HIS A 37 -8.58 8.27 -4.69
CA HIS A 37 -7.95 9.15 -3.69
C HIS A 37 -8.77 9.28 -2.39
N ALA A 38 -9.48 8.21 -1.99
CA ALA A 38 -10.01 8.09 -0.64
C ALA A 38 -8.91 8.34 0.40
N SER A 39 -9.33 8.69 1.61
CA SER A 39 -8.42 8.88 2.74
C SER A 39 -7.37 7.76 2.79
N SER A 40 -6.12 8.15 3.02
CA SER A 40 -4.97 7.25 3.16
C SER A 40 -5.22 6.06 4.07
N TYR A 41 -6.07 6.23 5.09
CA TYR A 41 -6.53 5.14 5.95
C TYR A 41 -7.16 3.97 5.17
N PHE A 42 -8.06 4.25 4.22
CA PHE A 42 -8.74 3.19 3.44
C PHE A 42 -7.79 2.53 2.45
N VAL A 43 -6.91 3.31 1.83
CA VAL A 43 -5.87 2.79 0.94
C VAL A 43 -4.93 1.86 1.70
N GLU A 44 -4.52 2.24 2.92
CA GLU A 44 -3.67 1.41 3.77
C GLU A 44 -4.37 0.10 4.15
N ALA A 45 -5.64 0.17 4.57
CA ALA A 45 -6.41 -1.02 4.93
C ALA A 45 -6.59 -1.98 3.74
N ALA A 46 -6.88 -1.46 2.55
CA ALA A 46 -7.01 -2.24 1.31
C ALA A 46 -5.67 -2.87 0.90
N ALA A 47 -4.58 -2.10 0.96
CA ALA A 47 -3.24 -2.60 0.66
C ALA A 47 -2.84 -3.73 1.62
N ARG A 48 -3.06 -3.55 2.93
CA ARG A 48 -2.80 -4.59 3.95
C ARG A 48 -3.60 -5.85 3.70
N ALA A 49 -4.90 -5.73 3.44
CA ALA A 49 -5.77 -6.88 3.17
C ALA A 49 -5.30 -7.65 1.93
N THR A 50 -4.89 -6.93 0.89
CA THR A 50 -4.33 -7.54 -0.34
C THR A 50 -3.00 -8.25 -0.07
N LEU A 51 -2.10 -7.64 0.69
CA LEU A 51 -0.78 -8.23 0.99
C LEU A 51 -0.87 -9.47 1.87
N LEU A 52 -1.89 -9.57 2.72
CA LEU A 52 -2.19 -10.78 3.53
C LEU A 52 -2.80 -11.92 2.71
N HIS A 53 -3.40 -11.61 1.55
CA HIS A 53 -4.06 -12.56 0.66
C HIS A 53 -3.65 -12.31 -0.80
N PRO A 54 -2.37 -12.56 -1.14
CA PRO A 54 -1.80 -12.20 -2.45
C PRO A 54 -2.39 -12.99 -3.63
#